data_AF-A0A9E2HXB4-F1
#
_entry.id   AF-A0A9E2HXB4-F1
#
_cell.length_a   1.000
_cell.length_b   1.000
_cell.length_c   1.000
_cell.angle_alpha   90.00
_cell.angle_beta   90.00
_cell.angle_gamma   90.00
#
_symmetry.space_group_name_H-M   'P 1'
#
loop_
_entity.id
_entity.type
_entity.pdbx_description
1 polymer ?
#
loop_
_entity_poly.entity_id
_entity_poly.type
_entity_poly.pdbx_seq_one_letter_code
_entity_poly.pdbx_strand_id
1 'polypeptide(L)'
;VIVALWLKRSSYNQTFKYLSVIVAIFFLLPNFNPDPTHVKYPSHLQWTTKFKVPDFFSKNIYKRYLKKNAIVVALPYYEDAACEPGVWQVQSKMHFRLASACLGGSPREFMQMPIYNSLPCKPASDVDSLAFQQYLNAIHPSAIIVKESLFQEWQPLFTKLHLKAKHISGIAFIALDHR
;
A
#
# COMPACT_ATOMS: atom_id res chain seq x y z
N VAL A 1 20.96 -20.16 20.00
CA VAL A 1 22.22 -20.92 20.24
C VAL A 1 22.94 -20.45 21.52
N ILE A 2 23.17 -19.14 21.71
CA ILE A 2 23.87 -18.59 22.90
C ILE A 2 23.16 -18.92 24.23
N VAL A 3 21.83 -18.78 24.29
CA VAL A 3 21.03 -19.08 25.51
C VAL A 3 21.07 -20.56 25.88
N ALA A 4 21.08 -21.47 24.89
CA ALA A 4 21.12 -22.91 25.11
C ALA A 4 22.48 -23.39 25.69
N LEU A 5 23.58 -22.77 25.26
CA LEU A 5 24.92 -23.03 25.82
C LEU A 5 25.06 -22.48 27.24
N TRP A 6 24.43 -21.33 27.52
CA TRP A 6 24.43 -20.71 28.85
C TRP A 6 23.62 -21.51 29.88
N LEU A 7 22.43 -22.01 29.50
CA LEU A 7 21.59 -22.89 30.32
C LEU A 7 22.26 -24.23 30.65
N LYS A 8 23.10 -24.76 29.74
CA LYS A 8 23.82 -26.01 29.94
C LYS A 8 25.01 -25.86 30.91
N ARG A 9 25.67 -24.69 30.93
CA ARG A 9 26.87 -24.43 31.77
C ARG A 9 26.56 -23.89 33.17
N SER A 10 25.35 -23.39 33.38
CA SER A 10 24.92 -22.74 34.63
C SER A 10 24.66 -23.74 35.78
N SER A 11 25.23 -23.45 36.96
CA SER A 11 25.02 -24.16 38.23
C SER A 11 23.70 -23.82 38.93
N TYR A 12 22.79 -23.10 38.26
CA TYR A 12 21.48 -22.76 38.82
C TYR A 12 20.55 -23.98 38.86
N ASN A 13 19.68 -24.00 39.87
CA ASN A 13 18.69 -25.06 40.09
C ASN A 13 17.79 -25.27 38.86
N GLN A 14 17.45 -26.53 38.58
CA GLN A 14 16.64 -26.96 37.43
C GLN A 14 15.34 -26.15 37.29
N THR A 15 14.71 -25.82 38.42
CA THR A 15 13.47 -25.01 38.49
C THR A 15 13.64 -23.62 37.88
N PHE A 16 14.76 -22.94 38.13
CA PHE A 16 15.02 -21.60 37.61
C PHE A 16 15.20 -21.62 36.08
N LYS A 17 15.76 -22.71 35.54
CA LYS A 17 15.93 -22.91 34.10
C LYS A 17 14.57 -23.04 33.41
N TYR A 18 13.66 -23.86 33.95
CA TYR A 18 12.30 -23.98 33.42
C TYR A 18 11.52 -22.67 33.53
N LEU A 19 11.63 -21.96 34.66
CA LEU A 19 11.00 -20.64 34.84
C LEU A 19 11.46 -19.65 33.77
N SER A 20 12.76 -19.62 33.49
CA SER A 20 13.34 -18.72 32.48
C SER A 20 12.84 -19.03 31.07
N VAL A 21 12.67 -20.31 30.72
CA VAL A 21 12.11 -20.72 29.43
C VAL A 21 10.63 -20.31 29.32
N ILE A 22 9.85 -20.52 30.38
CA ILE A 22 8.44 -20.12 30.42
C ILE A 22 8.30 -18.60 30.27
N VAL A 23 9.11 -17.82 30.98
CA VAL A 23 9.14 -16.35 30.85
C VAL A 23 9.53 -15.96 29.43
N ALA A 24 10.57 -16.58 28.85
CA ALA A 24 10.97 -16.31 27.47
C ALA A 24 9.84 -16.59 26.47
N ILE A 25 9.12 -17.71 26.62
CA ILE A 25 7.93 -18.02 25.80
C ILE A 25 6.85 -16.97 26.00
N PHE A 26 6.61 -16.51 27.23
CA PHE A 26 5.63 -15.49 27.54
C PHE A 26 5.96 -14.13 26.89
N PHE A 27 7.25 -13.75 26.85
CA PHE A 27 7.72 -12.55 26.15
C PHE A 27 7.73 -12.68 24.62
N LEU A 28 7.64 -13.91 24.10
CA LEU A 28 7.47 -14.18 22.66
C LEU A 28 6.00 -14.22 22.23
N LEU A 29 5.05 -14.25 23.18
CA LEU A 29 3.64 -14.10 22.84
C LEU A 29 3.40 -12.71 22.25
N PRO A 30 2.64 -12.60 21.16
CA PRO A 30 2.29 -11.30 20.60
C PRO A 30 1.57 -10.45 21.64
N ASN A 31 1.88 -9.16 21.69
CA ASN A 31 1.20 -8.23 22.57
C ASN A 31 -0.29 -8.16 22.18
N PHE A 32 -1.16 -8.67 23.06
CA PHE A 32 -2.61 -8.66 22.86
C PHE A 32 -3.27 -7.37 23.31
N ASN A 33 -2.51 -6.36 23.75
CA ASN A 33 -3.08 -5.10 24.20
C ASN A 33 -3.30 -4.17 22.99
N PRO A 34 -4.54 -3.95 22.55
CA PRO A 34 -4.81 -3.04 21.44
C PRO A 34 -4.55 -1.63 21.93
N ASP A 35 -3.54 -0.96 21.38
CA ASP A 35 -3.30 0.45 21.64
C ASP A 35 -4.48 1.28 21.08
N PRO A 36 -5.29 1.93 21.94
CA PRO A 36 -6.43 2.74 21.52
C PRO A 36 -6.01 4.12 20.97
N THR A 37 -4.71 4.43 20.89
CA THR A 37 -4.22 5.70 20.32
C THR A 37 -3.90 5.60 18.82
N HIS A 38 -3.86 4.39 18.25
CA HIS A 38 -3.75 4.14 16.80
C HIS A 38 -5.11 3.83 16.15
N VAL A 39 -6.13 4.65 16.42
CA VAL A 39 -7.52 4.50 15.92
C VAL A 39 -7.68 5.06 14.50
N LYS A 40 -6.77 4.70 13.58
CA LYS A 40 -7.12 4.82 12.16
C LYS A 40 -6.85 3.54 11.37
N TYR A 41 -5.77 2.82 11.66
CA TYR A 41 -5.50 1.50 11.05
C TYR A 41 -4.67 0.63 12.04
N PRO A 42 -5.25 -0.42 12.65
CA PRO A 42 -4.55 -1.21 13.66
C PRO A 42 -3.50 -2.12 13.00
N SER A 43 -2.23 -1.77 13.13
CA SER A 43 -1.08 -2.55 12.63
C SER A 43 -0.84 -3.87 13.37
N HIS A 44 -1.49 -4.11 14.51
CA HIS A 44 -1.32 -5.32 15.33
C HIS A 44 -2.37 -6.41 15.05
N LEU A 45 -3.35 -6.17 14.17
CA LEU A 45 -4.39 -7.13 13.75
C LEU A 45 -4.22 -7.62 12.30
N GLN A 46 -3.00 -7.52 11.74
CA GLN A 46 -2.74 -7.74 10.31
C GLN A 46 -2.79 -9.20 9.83
N TRP A 47 -3.05 -10.18 10.70
CA TRP A 47 -2.96 -11.61 10.36
C TRP A 47 -4.28 -12.28 9.94
N THR A 48 -5.41 -11.56 9.91
CA THR A 48 -6.73 -12.18 9.63
C THR A 48 -7.62 -11.46 8.62
N THR A 49 -7.20 -10.33 8.04
CA THR A 49 -8.03 -9.65 7.04
C THR A 49 -7.90 -10.31 5.66
N LYS A 50 -8.98 -10.92 5.16
CA LYS A 50 -9.06 -11.37 3.76
C LYS A 50 -8.93 -10.16 2.84
N PHE A 51 -7.75 -9.97 2.26
CA PHE A 51 -7.54 -8.95 1.24
C PHE A 51 -8.34 -9.31 -0.02
N LYS A 52 -9.43 -8.59 -0.29
CA LYS A 52 -10.25 -8.81 -1.48
C LYS A 52 -9.69 -8.01 -2.66
N VAL A 53 -9.10 -8.73 -3.60
CA VAL A 53 -8.68 -8.14 -4.89
C VAL A 53 -9.92 -7.73 -5.69
N PRO A 54 -9.98 -6.50 -6.25
CA PRO A 54 -11.07 -6.09 -7.13
C PRO A 54 -11.28 -7.03 -8.31
N ASP A 55 -12.55 -7.23 -8.70
CA ASP A 55 -12.92 -8.05 -9.86
C ASP A 55 -12.25 -7.58 -11.14
N PHE A 56 -11.98 -6.27 -11.24
CA PHE A 56 -11.20 -5.68 -12.32
C PHE A 56 -9.88 -6.43 -12.57
N PHE A 57 -9.17 -6.82 -11.50
CA PHE A 57 -7.92 -7.57 -11.57
C PHE A 57 -8.15 -9.08 -11.55
N SER A 58 -8.97 -9.59 -10.64
CA SER A 58 -9.16 -11.03 -10.46
C SER A 58 -9.79 -11.72 -11.68
N LYS A 59 -10.68 -11.03 -12.40
CA LYS A 59 -11.37 -11.54 -13.61
C LYS A 59 -10.72 -11.11 -14.93
N ASN A 60 -9.49 -10.58 -14.90
CA ASN A 60 -8.76 -10.11 -16.08
C ASN A 60 -9.44 -8.99 -16.89
N ILE A 61 -10.38 -8.25 -16.31
CA ILE A 61 -11.10 -7.16 -16.99
C ILE A 61 -10.14 -6.04 -17.39
N TYR A 62 -9.07 -5.82 -16.60
CA TYR A 62 -8.02 -4.85 -16.88
C TYR A 62 -7.45 -4.94 -18.31
N LYS A 63 -7.41 -6.12 -18.94
CA LYS A 63 -6.87 -6.30 -20.29
C LYS A 63 -7.63 -5.52 -21.37
N ARG A 64 -8.90 -5.18 -21.12
CA ARG A 64 -9.73 -4.38 -22.04
C ARG A 64 -9.43 -2.88 -21.94
N TYR A 65 -8.84 -2.44 -20.84
CA TYR A 65 -8.66 -1.01 -20.51
C TYR A 65 -7.18 -0.60 -20.46
N LEU A 66 -6.29 -1.52 -20.13
CA LEU A 66 -4.85 -1.29 -20.00
C LEU A 66 -4.09 -2.04 -21.07
N LYS A 67 -3.30 -1.30 -21.86
CA LYS A 67 -2.31 -1.89 -22.76
C LYS A 67 -1.21 -2.58 -21.96
N LYS A 68 -0.56 -3.56 -22.57
CA LYS A 68 0.61 -4.20 -21.97
C LYS A 68 1.70 -3.14 -21.74
N ASN A 69 2.34 -3.18 -20.58
CA ASN A 69 3.37 -2.24 -20.11
C ASN A 69 2.91 -0.78 -19.93
N ALA A 70 1.60 -0.50 -19.95
CA ALA A 70 1.08 0.83 -19.66
C ALA A 70 1.48 1.30 -18.26
N ILE A 71 1.78 2.59 -18.08
CA ILE A 71 2.06 3.17 -16.77
C ILE A 71 0.73 3.54 -16.11
N VAL A 72 0.53 3.12 -14.86
CA VAL A 72 -0.71 3.32 -14.11
C VAL A 72 -0.40 3.96 -12.76
N VAL A 73 -1.12 5.04 -12.46
CA VAL A 73 -1.12 5.66 -11.14
C VAL A 73 -2.22 5.00 -10.30
N ALA A 74 -1.83 4.20 -9.31
CA ALA A 74 -2.78 3.61 -8.36
C ALA A 74 -2.82 4.46 -7.08
N LEU A 75 -3.98 5.00 -6.74
CA LEU A 75 -4.16 5.82 -5.54
C LEU A 75 -4.93 5.04 -4.48
N PRO A 76 -4.65 5.25 -3.18
CA PRO A 76 -3.65 6.17 -2.60
C PRO A 76 -2.18 5.70 -2.70
N TYR A 77 -1.23 6.59 -2.40
CA TYR A 77 0.21 6.28 -2.25
C TYR A 77 0.66 6.14 -0.79
N TYR A 78 -0.23 6.29 0.20
CA TYR A 78 0.18 6.27 1.61
C TYR A 78 0.58 4.88 2.12
N GLU A 79 1.51 4.80 3.07
CA GLU A 79 2.24 3.57 3.46
C GLU A 79 1.34 2.33 3.63
N ASP A 80 0.20 2.45 4.32
CA ASP A 80 -0.74 1.35 4.52
C ASP A 80 -1.50 0.92 3.25
N ALA A 81 -1.76 1.84 2.32
CA ALA A 81 -2.45 1.56 1.05
C ALA A 81 -1.51 1.37 -0.15
N ALA A 82 -0.25 1.80 -0.05
CA ALA A 82 0.76 1.70 -1.11
C ALA A 82 1.14 0.25 -1.41
N CYS A 83 0.96 -0.65 -0.42
CA CYS A 83 1.21 -2.08 -0.57
C CYS A 83 0.11 -2.81 -1.37
N GLU A 84 -1.15 -2.34 -1.32
CA GLU A 84 -2.30 -2.97 -1.99
C GLU A 84 -2.12 -3.05 -3.52
N PRO A 85 -1.69 -1.98 -4.22
CA PRO A 85 -1.36 -2.03 -5.64
C PRO A 85 -0.32 -3.10 -6.02
N GLY A 86 0.60 -3.46 -5.12
CA GLY A 86 1.53 -4.57 -5.31
C GLY A 86 0.83 -5.91 -5.55
N VAL A 87 -0.29 -6.16 -4.86
CA VAL A 87 -1.11 -7.36 -5.09
C VAL A 87 -1.78 -7.31 -6.46
N TRP A 88 -2.21 -6.13 -6.92
CA TRP A 88 -2.80 -5.97 -8.25
C TRP A 88 -1.78 -6.24 -9.36
N GLN A 89 -0.51 -5.87 -9.16
CA GLN A 89 0.61 -6.22 -10.05
C GLN A 89 0.79 -7.73 -10.15
N VAL A 90 0.84 -8.44 -9.01
CA VAL A 90 0.96 -9.91 -8.99
C VAL A 90 -0.25 -10.57 -9.68
N GLN A 91 -1.48 -10.16 -9.34
CA GLN A 91 -2.70 -10.72 -9.92
C GLN A 91 -2.77 -10.50 -11.43
N SER A 92 -2.32 -9.35 -11.90
CA SER A 92 -2.28 -9.01 -13.32
C SER A 92 -1.09 -9.58 -14.07
N LYS A 93 -0.25 -10.41 -13.42
CA LYS A 93 1.00 -10.95 -13.99
C LYS A 93 1.90 -9.85 -14.56
N MET A 94 2.00 -8.72 -13.85
CA MET A 94 2.78 -7.55 -14.25
C MET A 94 2.38 -7.01 -15.64
N HIS A 95 1.09 -7.09 -16.02
CA HIS A 95 0.63 -6.66 -17.35
C HIS A 95 0.81 -5.16 -17.60
N PHE A 96 0.80 -4.35 -16.55
CA PHE A 96 1.04 -2.91 -16.58
C PHE A 96 2.13 -2.55 -15.56
N ARG A 97 2.62 -1.32 -15.55
CA ARG A 97 3.63 -0.82 -14.59
C ARG A 97 2.97 0.16 -13.64
N LEU A 98 3.21 0.02 -12.35
CA LEU A 98 2.79 1.05 -11.39
C LEU A 98 3.76 2.22 -11.39
N ALA A 99 3.23 3.42 -11.22
CA ALA A 99 4.01 4.62 -10.98
C ALA A 99 4.46 4.75 -9.51
N SER A 100 3.82 4.01 -8.59
CA SER A 100 4.29 3.81 -7.21
C SER A 100 5.21 2.60 -7.11
N ALA A 101 6.23 2.69 -6.26
CA ALA A 101 7.07 1.57 -5.89
C ALA A 101 6.75 1.14 -4.46
N CYS A 102 6.60 -0.17 -4.24
CA CYS A 102 6.49 -0.77 -2.90
C CYS A 102 7.82 -1.37 -2.42
N LEU A 103 8.79 -1.57 -3.32
CA LEU A 103 10.02 -2.32 -3.07
C LEU A 103 11.21 -1.59 -3.71
N GLY A 104 11.67 -0.52 -3.05
CA GLY A 104 12.79 0.30 -3.48
C GLY A 104 12.60 1.77 -3.13
N GLY A 105 13.70 2.50 -2.97
CA GLY A 105 13.65 3.95 -2.84
C GLY A 105 13.03 4.61 -4.07
N SER A 106 12.38 5.75 -3.89
CA SER A 106 11.88 6.56 -4.99
C SER A 106 13.03 7.11 -5.85
N PRO A 107 12.90 7.19 -7.19
CA PRO A 107 13.87 7.86 -8.04
C PRO A 107 14.11 9.30 -7.59
N ARG A 108 15.33 9.82 -7.78
CA ARG A 108 15.70 11.18 -7.36
C ARG A 108 14.82 12.24 -7.99
N GLU A 109 14.45 12.03 -9.25
CA GLU A 109 13.58 12.89 -10.03
C GLU A 109 12.21 13.02 -9.36
N PHE A 110 11.63 11.90 -8.90
CA PHE A 110 10.36 11.91 -8.19
C PHE A 110 10.49 12.58 -6.80
N MET A 111 11.57 12.31 -6.07
CA MET A 111 11.83 12.92 -4.75
C MET A 111 11.95 14.45 -4.80
N GLN A 112 12.33 15.01 -5.95
CA GLN A 112 12.45 16.46 -6.16
C GLN A 112 11.13 17.12 -6.60
N MET A 113 10.10 16.33 -6.92
CA MET A 113 8.81 16.88 -7.33
C MET A 113 8.04 17.44 -6.13
N PRO A 114 7.30 18.56 -6.28
CA PRO A 114 6.47 19.11 -5.22
C PRO A 114 5.44 18.11 -4.65
N ILE A 115 5.02 17.14 -5.46
CA ILE A 115 4.01 16.13 -5.09
C ILE A 115 4.55 15.05 -4.14
N TYR A 116 5.88 14.92 -4.00
CA TYR A 116 6.52 13.79 -3.31
C TYR A 116 6.07 13.63 -1.86
N ASN A 117 5.90 14.75 -1.14
CA ASN A 117 5.48 14.72 0.27
C ASN A 117 3.95 14.74 0.43
N SER A 118 3.18 15.08 -0.60
CA SER A 118 1.72 15.15 -0.51
C SER A 118 1.04 13.84 -0.91
N LEU A 119 1.55 13.13 -1.92
CA LEU A 119 0.89 11.91 -2.42
C LEU A 119 0.96 10.73 -1.43
N PRO A 120 2.13 10.47 -0.78
CA PRO A 120 2.28 9.36 0.17
C PRO A 120 1.91 9.72 1.61
N CYS A 121 1.91 10.99 2.01
CA CYS A 121 1.79 11.34 3.43
C CYS A 121 0.53 12.10 3.80
N LYS A 122 -0.34 12.43 2.83
CA LYS A 122 -1.52 13.27 3.07
C LYS A 122 -2.81 12.64 2.54
N PRO A 123 -3.97 12.96 3.14
CA PRO A 123 -5.27 12.62 2.57
C PRO A 123 -5.47 13.32 1.22
N ALA A 124 -6.39 12.80 0.40
CA ALA A 124 -6.62 13.32 -0.94
C ALA A 124 -7.04 14.82 -0.97
N SER A 125 -7.65 15.33 0.11
CA SER A 125 -8.03 16.74 0.25
C SER A 125 -6.86 17.72 0.20
N ASP A 126 -5.68 17.26 0.65
CA ASP A 126 -4.51 18.11 0.86
C ASP A 126 -3.48 17.94 -0.28
N VAL A 127 -3.82 17.14 -1.28
CA VAL A 127 -3.04 16.98 -2.51
C VAL A 127 -3.24 18.23 -3.37
N ASP A 128 -2.16 18.95 -3.61
CA ASP A 128 -2.17 20.10 -4.50
C ASP A 128 -2.44 19.67 -5.95
N SER A 129 -3.49 20.22 -6.55
CA SER A 129 -3.94 19.81 -7.88
C SER A 129 -2.95 20.18 -8.98
N LEU A 130 -2.25 21.31 -8.85
CA LEU A 130 -1.28 21.75 -9.84
C LEU A 130 -0.04 20.85 -9.81
N ALA A 131 0.49 20.56 -8.63
CA ALA A 131 1.59 19.62 -8.44
C ALA A 131 1.21 18.21 -8.92
N PHE A 132 -0.03 17.76 -8.69
CA PHE A 132 -0.50 16.47 -9.20
C PHE A 132 -0.57 16.47 -10.72
N GLN A 133 -1.06 17.54 -11.35
CA GLN A 133 -1.08 17.66 -12.81
C GLN A 133 0.33 17.66 -13.41
N GLN A 134 1.28 18.38 -12.81
CA GLN A 134 2.69 18.37 -13.22
C GLN A 134 3.30 16.97 -13.13
N TYR A 135 2.96 16.23 -12.07
CA TYR A 135 3.36 14.84 -11.91
C TYR A 135 2.81 13.94 -13.02
N LEU A 136 1.50 14.04 -13.33
CA LEU A 136 0.90 13.29 -14.45
C LEU A 136 1.55 13.63 -15.79
N ASN A 137 1.89 14.90 -16.01
CA ASN A 137 2.56 15.35 -17.22
C ASN A 137 4.01 14.82 -17.32
N ALA A 138 4.70 14.60 -16.20
CA ALA A 138 6.08 14.11 -16.23
C ALA A 138 6.18 12.60 -16.50
N ILE A 139 5.26 11.81 -15.96
CA ILE A 139 5.33 10.34 -16.05
C ILE A 139 4.49 9.76 -17.20
N HIS A 140 3.67 10.59 -17.84
CA HIS A 140 2.74 10.22 -18.90
C HIS A 140 1.96 8.89 -18.64
N PRO A 141 1.18 8.82 -17.54
CA PRO A 141 0.49 7.59 -17.19
C PRO A 141 -0.70 7.38 -18.13
N SER A 142 -0.99 6.13 -18.49
CA SER A 142 -2.14 5.80 -19.35
C SER A 142 -3.46 5.85 -18.58
N ALA A 143 -3.43 5.67 -17.27
CA ALA A 143 -4.63 5.70 -16.43
C ALA A 143 -4.31 6.01 -14.97
N ILE A 144 -5.33 6.53 -14.27
CA ILE A 144 -5.39 6.55 -12.81
C ILE A 144 -6.42 5.51 -12.37
N ILE A 145 -6.10 4.75 -11.34
CA ILE A 145 -6.98 3.75 -10.73
C ILE A 145 -7.11 4.03 -9.25
N VAL A 146 -8.34 4.06 -8.76
CA VAL A 146 -8.68 4.13 -7.34
C VAL A 146 -9.60 2.97 -7.00
N LYS A 147 -9.44 2.38 -5.82
CA LYS A 147 -10.41 1.42 -5.31
C LYS A 147 -11.77 2.09 -5.14
N GLU A 148 -12.85 1.41 -5.53
CA GLU A 148 -14.20 2.00 -5.49
C GLU A 148 -14.56 2.57 -4.11
N SER A 149 -14.18 1.86 -3.03
CA SER A 149 -14.44 2.28 -1.65
C SER A 149 -13.73 3.59 -1.25
N LEU A 150 -12.69 3.98 -1.98
CA LEU A 150 -11.90 5.18 -1.71
C LEU A 150 -12.20 6.31 -2.71
N PHE A 151 -13.06 6.07 -3.71
CA PHE A 151 -13.29 7.05 -4.77
C PHE A 151 -13.81 8.39 -4.24
N GLN A 152 -14.70 8.38 -3.25
CA GLN A 152 -15.28 9.60 -2.66
C GLN A 152 -14.21 10.51 -2.05
N GLU A 153 -13.15 9.95 -1.48
CA GLU A 153 -12.03 10.72 -0.92
C GLU A 153 -11.27 11.47 -2.03
N TRP A 154 -11.08 10.81 -3.18
CA TRP A 154 -10.29 11.34 -4.30
C TRP A 154 -11.10 12.16 -5.32
N GLN A 155 -12.43 12.07 -5.28
CA GLN A 155 -13.33 12.77 -6.19
C GLN A 155 -13.10 14.30 -6.26
N PRO A 156 -12.83 15.03 -5.15
CA PRO A 156 -12.58 16.47 -5.22
C PRO A 156 -11.36 16.82 -6.08
N LEU A 157 -10.27 16.05 -5.97
CA LEU A 157 -9.07 16.24 -6.78
C LEU A 157 -9.37 16.01 -8.27
N PHE A 158 -10.07 14.92 -8.59
CA PHE A 158 -10.44 14.61 -9.97
C PHE A 158 -11.39 15.65 -10.57
N THR A 159 -12.29 16.20 -9.76
CA THR A 159 -13.24 17.24 -10.17
C THR A 159 -12.51 18.54 -10.50
N LYS A 160 -11.55 18.96 -9.65
CA LYS A 160 -10.69 20.13 -9.91
C LYS A 160 -9.89 20.00 -11.21
N LEU A 161 -9.50 18.77 -11.56
CA LEU A 161 -8.73 18.48 -12.77
C LEU A 161 -9.60 18.09 -13.98
N HIS A 162 -10.92 18.18 -13.86
CA HIS A 162 -11.89 17.79 -14.90
C HIS A 162 -11.70 16.35 -15.42
N LEU A 163 -11.20 15.46 -14.56
CA LEU A 163 -10.97 14.05 -14.86
C LEU A 163 -12.25 13.25 -14.64
N LYS A 164 -12.64 12.47 -15.65
CA LYS A 164 -13.86 11.65 -15.61
C LYS A 164 -13.53 10.21 -15.25
N ALA A 165 -14.07 9.74 -14.12
CA ALA A 165 -13.96 8.36 -13.69
C ALA A 165 -15.05 7.47 -14.31
N LYS A 166 -14.70 6.23 -14.60
CA LYS A 166 -15.59 5.13 -14.96
C LYS A 166 -15.52 4.08 -13.85
N HIS A 167 -16.66 3.73 -13.29
CA HIS A 167 -16.75 2.72 -12.23
C HIS A 167 -16.83 1.33 -12.86
N ILE A 168 -15.84 0.49 -12.60
CA ILE A 168 -15.66 -0.81 -13.27
C ILE A 168 -15.22 -1.85 -12.24
N SER A 169 -16.11 -2.78 -11.92
CA SER A 169 -15.77 -4.02 -11.20
C SER A 169 -14.91 -3.82 -9.93
N GLY A 170 -15.28 -2.85 -9.11
CA GLY A 170 -14.62 -2.55 -7.84
C GLY A 170 -13.49 -1.52 -7.90
N ILE A 171 -13.29 -0.86 -9.04
CA ILE A 171 -12.41 0.31 -9.16
C ILE A 171 -13.09 1.49 -9.84
N ALA A 172 -12.64 2.69 -9.52
CA ALA A 172 -12.80 3.88 -10.34
C ALA A 172 -11.59 3.99 -11.28
N PHE A 173 -11.85 3.99 -12.58
CA PHE A 173 -10.86 4.04 -13.65
C PHE A 173 -10.95 5.37 -14.39
N ILE A 174 -9.84 6.09 -14.49
CA ILE A 174 -9.74 7.34 -15.24
C ILE A 174 -8.74 7.11 -16.37
N ALA A 175 -9.23 7.18 -17.61
CA ALA A 175 -8.35 7.13 -18.78
C ALA A 175 -7.64 8.48 -18.95
N LEU A 176 -6.33 8.45 -19.17
CA LEU A 176 -5.54 9.62 -19.50
C LEU A 176 -5.07 9.47 -20.94
N ASP A 177 -5.72 10.23 -21.83
CA ASP A 177 -5.42 10.23 -23.25
C ASP A 177 -4.22 11.16 -23.48
N HIS A 178 -3.07 10.60 -23.85
CA HIS A 178 -1.97 11.40 -24.39
C HIS A 178 -2.29 11.59 -25.87
N ARG A 179 -2.92 12.71 -26.20
CA ARG A 179 -2.95 13.20 -27.58
C ARG A 179 -1.58 13.71 -27.98
#